data_AF-A0A957IRC2-F1
#
_entry.id   AF-A0A957IRC2-F1
#
_cell.length_a   1.000
_cell.length_b   1.000
_cell.length_c   1.000
_cell.angle_alpha   90.00
_cell.angle_beta   90.00
_cell.angle_gamma   90.00
#
_symmetry.space_group_name_H-M   'P 1'
#
loop_
_entity.id
_entity.type
_entity.pdbx_description
1 polymer ?
#
loop_
_entity_poly.entity_id
_entity_poly.type
_entity_poly.pdbx_seq_one_letter_code
_entity_poly.pdbx_strand_id
1 'polypeptide(L)' 'SGANMDHANMSFAFLAFSRLIDANLSYANLFCADLSNAILNHANLSGADLSGANLTGANLTTARAKIDGARGLH' A
#
# COMPACT_ATOMS: atom_id res chain seq x y z
N SER A 1 15.83 -0.31 -1.47
CA SER A 1 15.07 -1.51 -1.88
C SER A 1 14.46 -2.11 -0.64
N GLY A 2 13.19 -2.55 -0.72
CA GLY A 2 12.53 -3.35 0.32
C GLY A 2 12.45 -2.73 1.72
N ALA A 3 11.83 -1.56 1.85
CA ALA A 3 11.53 -1.02 3.18
C ALA A 3 10.50 -1.93 3.89
N ASN A 4 10.76 -2.30 5.14
CA ASN A 4 9.77 -2.99 5.95
C ASN A 4 8.93 -1.96 6.73
N MET A 5 7.65 -1.88 6.37
CA MET A 5 6.65 -0.97 6.95
C MET A 5 5.37 -1.75 7.25
N ASP A 6 5.48 -3.05 7.53
CA ASP A 6 4.33 -3.86 7.89
C ASP A 6 3.69 -3.34 9.17
N HIS A 7 2.36 -3.32 9.23
CA HIS A 7 1.57 -2.78 10.34
C HIS A 7 1.87 -1.31 10.70
N ALA A 8 2.66 -0.59 9.88
CA ALA A 8 3.01 0.79 10.17
C ALA A 8 1.76 1.69 10.08
N ASN A 9 1.67 2.66 10.98
CA ASN A 9 0.68 3.72 10.86
C ASN A 9 1.23 4.86 10.00
N MET A 10 0.68 4.99 8.80
CA MET A 10 0.98 6.03 7.82
C MET A 10 -0.31 6.76 7.38
N SER A 11 -1.34 6.79 8.22
CA SER A 11 -2.56 7.54 7.94
C SER A 11 -2.25 9.02 7.70
N PHE A 12 -2.83 9.61 6.66
CA PHE A 12 -2.59 10.99 6.22
C PHE A 12 -1.14 11.31 5.84
N ALA A 13 -0.28 10.31 5.64
CA ALA A 13 1.10 10.53 5.26
C ALA A 13 1.23 11.11 3.84
N PHE A 14 2.20 12.00 3.65
CA PHE A 14 2.61 12.48 2.33
C PHE A 14 3.70 11.57 1.76
N LEU A 15 3.31 10.64 0.88
CA LEU A 15 4.17 9.65 0.23
C LEU A 15 4.23 9.85 -1.30
N ALA A 16 3.80 11.01 -1.78
CA ALA A 16 3.81 11.34 -3.19
C ALA A 16 5.22 11.21 -3.79
N PHE A 17 5.33 10.65 -5.00
CA PHE A 17 6.59 10.40 -5.70
C PHE A 17 7.60 9.48 -4.98
N SER A 18 7.19 8.83 -3.87
CA SER A 18 8.08 7.95 -3.11
C SER A 18 8.47 6.70 -3.89
N ARG A 19 9.68 6.19 -3.63
CA ARG A 19 10.18 4.92 -4.19
C ARG A 19 9.97 3.80 -3.19
N LEU A 20 8.84 3.12 -3.29
CA LEU A 20 8.40 2.00 -2.44
C LEU A 20 8.52 0.66 -3.20
N ILE A 21 9.50 0.55 -4.09
CA ILE A 21 9.79 -0.67 -4.86
C ILE A 21 10.17 -1.80 -3.89
N ASP A 22 9.52 -2.96 -4.05
CA ASP A 22 9.64 -4.14 -3.19
C ASP A 22 9.28 -3.90 -1.71
N ALA A 23 8.62 -2.78 -1.36
CA ALA A 23 8.30 -2.46 0.02
C ALA A 23 7.28 -3.45 0.61
N ASN A 24 7.48 -3.83 1.87
CA ASN A 24 6.47 -4.57 2.62
C ASN A 24 5.58 -3.58 3.38
N LEU A 25 4.37 -3.37 2.86
CA LEU A 25 3.32 -2.50 3.41
C LEU A 25 2.13 -3.33 3.92
N SER A 26 2.32 -4.63 4.18
CA SER A 26 1.22 -5.50 4.59
C SER A 26 0.63 -5.02 5.92
N TYR A 27 -0.70 -4.99 6.01
CA TYR A 27 -1.45 -4.50 7.17
C TYR A 27 -1.13 -3.06 7.59
N ALA A 28 -0.44 -2.27 6.76
CA ALA A 28 -0.19 -0.87 7.04
C ALA A 28 -1.49 -0.06 7.00
N ASN A 29 -1.61 0.91 7.89
CA ASN A 29 -2.67 1.92 7.81
C ASN A 29 -2.21 3.04 6.88
N LEU A 30 -2.79 3.12 5.68
CA LEU A 30 -2.57 4.15 4.67
C LEU A 30 -3.83 5.02 4.48
N PHE A 31 -4.72 5.06 5.48
CA PHE A 31 -5.95 5.84 5.45
C PHE A 31 -5.68 7.29 5.08
N CYS A 32 -6.33 7.79 4.03
CA CYS A 32 -6.15 9.14 3.51
C CYS A 32 -4.69 9.54 3.18
N ALA A 33 -3.77 8.59 2.99
CA ALA A 33 -2.40 8.89 2.60
C ALA A 33 -2.33 9.39 1.14
N ASP A 34 -1.43 10.32 0.87
CA ASP A 34 -1.13 10.75 -0.50
C ASP A 34 0.00 9.89 -1.08
N LEU A 35 -0.37 8.94 -1.95
CA LEU A 35 0.54 8.06 -2.69
C LEU A 35 0.61 8.46 -4.18
N SER A 36 0.24 9.70 -4.52
CA SER A 36 0.22 10.12 -5.92
C SER A 36 1.61 10.03 -6.55
N ASN A 37 1.65 9.47 -7.76
CA ASN A 37 2.89 9.20 -8.50
C ASN A 37 3.93 8.33 -7.75
N ALA A 38 3.55 7.63 -6.67
CA ALA A 38 4.45 6.73 -5.97
C ALA A 38 4.82 5.51 -6.83
N ILE A 39 6.04 5.00 -6.65
CA ILE A 39 6.56 3.84 -7.36
C ILE A 39 6.47 2.63 -6.42
N LEU A 40 5.41 1.84 -6.57
CA LEU A 40 5.04 0.69 -5.74
C LEU A 40 5.25 -0.67 -6.45
N ASN A 41 6.12 -0.71 -7.47
CA ASN A 41 6.41 -1.97 -8.18
C ASN A 41 6.78 -3.07 -7.18
N HIS A 42 6.16 -4.24 -7.30
CA HIS A 42 6.36 -5.41 -6.43
C HIS A 42 6.05 -5.20 -4.93
N ALA A 43 5.46 -4.06 -4.53
CA ALA A 43 5.12 -3.81 -3.13
C ALA A 43 4.06 -4.82 -2.62
N ASN A 44 4.17 -5.23 -1.36
CA ASN A 44 3.17 -6.04 -0.68
C ASN A 44 2.21 -5.13 0.11
N LEU A 45 1.00 -4.93 -0.41
CA LEU A 45 -0.09 -4.16 0.18
C LEU A 45 -1.17 -5.07 0.80
N SER A 46 -0.88 -6.35 1.02
CA SER A 46 -1.85 -7.31 1.55
C SER A 46 -2.38 -6.86 2.92
N GLY A 47 -3.71 -6.73 3.04
CA GLY A 47 -4.36 -6.24 4.26
C GLY A 47 -4.13 -4.76 4.60
N ALA A 48 -3.45 -3.97 3.75
CA ALA A 48 -3.27 -2.54 4.00
C ALA A 48 -4.62 -1.79 3.89
N ASP A 49 -4.87 -0.85 4.80
CA ASP A 49 -6.02 0.05 4.70
C ASP A 49 -5.68 1.22 3.77
N LEU A 50 -6.15 1.17 2.53
CA LEU A 50 -6.01 2.23 1.53
C LEU A 50 -7.25 3.13 1.45
N SER A 51 -8.16 3.07 2.42
CA SER A 51 -9.40 3.85 2.39
C SER A 51 -9.09 5.35 2.32
N GLY A 52 -9.56 6.01 1.26
CA GLY A 52 -9.31 7.43 1.01
C GLY A 52 -7.89 7.78 0.51
N ALA A 53 -7.01 6.80 0.29
CA ALA A 53 -5.67 7.07 -0.20
C ALA A 53 -5.70 7.61 -1.65
N ASN A 54 -4.87 8.62 -1.94
CA ASN A 54 -4.70 9.14 -3.29
C ASN A 54 -3.64 8.31 -4.04
N LEU A 55 -4.07 7.47 -4.98
CA LEU A 55 -3.19 6.65 -5.82
C LEU A 55 -3.03 7.20 -7.25
N THR A 56 -3.42 8.46 -7.49
CA THR A 56 -3.35 9.05 -8.84
C THR A 56 -1.93 8.98 -9.40
N GLY A 57 -1.75 8.30 -10.52
CA GLY A 57 -0.43 8.12 -11.17
C GLY A 57 0.52 7.14 -10.47
N ALA A 58 0.11 6.48 -9.39
CA ALA A 58 0.95 5.49 -8.71
C ALA A 58 1.24 4.29 -9.62
N ASN A 59 2.49 3.86 -9.69
CA ASN A 59 2.89 2.66 -10.41
C ASN A 59 2.77 1.43 -9.50
N LEU A 60 1.68 0.68 -9.66
CA LEU A 60 1.36 -0.54 -8.92
C LEU A 60 1.72 -1.82 -9.70
N THR A 61 2.57 -1.75 -10.73
CA THR A 61 2.90 -2.91 -11.56
C THR A 61 3.38 -4.06 -10.69
N THR A 62 2.68 -5.20 -10.76
CA THR A 62 2.92 -6.42 -9.96
C THR A 62 2.88 -6.24 -8.44
N ALA A 63 2.32 -5.14 -7.93
CA ALA A 63 2.00 -5.00 -6.51
C ALA A 63 1.01 -6.09 -6.08
N ARG A 64 1.18 -6.60 -4.86
CA ARG A 64 0.32 -7.65 -4.30
C ARG A 64 -0.64 -7.02 -3.31
N ALA A 65 -1.94 -7.12 -3.57
CA ALA A 65 -2.97 -6.81 -2.59
C ALA A 65 -3.82 -8.07 -2.40
N LYS A 66 -3.56 -8.84 -1.34
CA LYS A 66 -4.51 -9.87 -0.92
C LYS A 66 -5.60 -9.21 -0.07
N ILE A 67 -6.84 -9.39 -0.50
CA ILE A 67 -8.02 -9.16 0.34
C ILE A 67 -8.15 -10.40 1.23
N ASP A 68 -7.61 -10.33 2.44
CA ASP A 68 -7.86 -11.34 3.46
C ASP A 68 -9.29 -11.15 3.97
N GLY A 69 -10.28 -11.67 3.24
CA GLY A 69 -11.68 -11.51 3.61
C GLY A 69 -12.70 -12.38 2.86
N ALA A 70 -12.40 -12.86 1.65
CA ALA A 70 -13.30 -13.78 0.95
C ALA A 70 -13.02 -15.26 1.34
N ARG A 71 -13.04 -15.57 2.63
CA ARG A 71 -13.34 -16.94 3.07
C ARG A 71 -14.85 -17.07 3.08
N GLY A 72 -15.37 -17.83 2.12
CA GLY A 72 -16.79 -18.17 2.03
C GLY A 72 -17.31 -18.62 3.39
N LEU A 73 -18.32 -17.91 3.88
CA LEU A 73 -19.20 -18.42 4.91
C LEU A 73 -20.13 -19.42 4.21
N HIS A 74 -19.87 -20.70 4.47
CA HIS A 74 -20.93 -21.71 4.54
C HIS A 74 -21.68 -21.55 5.86
#